data_AF-A0A182AJK3-F1
#
_entry.id   AF-A0A182AJK3-F1
#
_cell.length_a   1.000
_cell.length_b   1.000
_cell.length_c   1.000
_cell.angle_alpha   90.00
_cell.angle_beta   90.00
_cell.angle_gamma   90.00
#
_symmetry.space_group_name_H-M   'P 1'
#
loop_
_entity.id
_entity.type
_entity.pdbx_description
1 polymer ?
#
loop_
_entity_poly.entity_id
_entity_poly.type
_entity_poly.pdbx_seq_one_letter_code
_entity_poly.pdbx_strand_id
1 'polypeptide(L)'
;MRQSVKKGKFSLVGNNGWAGQPVVSRTRVSAGATDGDVNRVYVNRGMFASFNYRGNKDRDKVIFGGQAGAITKRANSVIDFGNDRVRDVFVFTNTTREHGPFNHMQRFVIKNFGREDVVRLRNINKTFRFNDLRSYGNGVYGFNGVPLDKLRVTLASGLS
;
A
#
# COMPACT_ATOMS: atom_id res chain seq x y z
N MET A 1 2.03 -8.13 -14.88
CA MET A 1 2.92 -9.14 -14.24
C MET A 1 2.20 -9.77 -13.05
N ARG A 2 2.21 -11.10 -12.92
CA ARG A 2 1.71 -11.85 -11.74
C ARG A 2 2.90 -12.49 -11.05
N GLN A 3 3.06 -12.24 -9.76
CA GLN A 3 4.16 -12.75 -8.94
C GLN A 3 3.61 -13.26 -7.59
N SER A 4 4.28 -14.23 -7.00
CA SER A 4 3.98 -14.74 -5.65
C SER A 4 5.20 -14.50 -4.76
N VAL A 5 4.95 -14.15 -3.49
CA VAL A 5 6.03 -14.02 -2.49
C VAL A 5 6.54 -15.43 -2.14
N LYS A 6 7.70 -15.82 -2.68
CA LYS A 6 8.39 -17.05 -2.26
C LYS A 6 9.20 -16.75 -1.01
N LYS A 7 8.89 -17.40 0.12
CA LYS A 7 9.62 -17.30 1.41
C LYS A 7 9.61 -15.90 2.05
N GLY A 8 8.45 -15.28 2.20
CA GLY A 8 8.26 -14.09 3.04
C GLY A 8 8.92 -12.78 2.56
N LYS A 9 9.57 -12.75 1.39
CA LYS A 9 10.06 -11.49 0.80
C LYS A 9 9.89 -11.44 -0.72
N PHE A 10 9.34 -10.34 -1.20
CA PHE A 10 9.25 -10.01 -2.62
C PHE A 10 9.67 -8.56 -2.84
N SER A 11 10.48 -8.30 -3.86
CA SER A 11 10.99 -6.96 -4.15
C SER A 11 10.84 -6.62 -5.62
N LEU A 12 10.27 -5.45 -5.90
CA LEU A 12 10.26 -4.83 -7.23
C LEU A 12 11.07 -3.56 -7.16
N VAL A 13 12.14 -3.51 -7.94
CA VAL A 13 13.01 -2.33 -8.08
C VAL A 13 13.02 -1.93 -9.54
N GLY A 14 12.57 -0.72 -9.85
CA GLY A 14 12.71 -0.13 -11.18
C GLY A 14 14.00 0.70 -11.32
N ASN A 15 14.18 1.34 -12.48
CA ASN A 15 15.40 2.07 -12.81
C ASN A 15 15.40 3.51 -12.23
N ASN A 16 16.60 4.10 -12.07
CA ASN A 16 16.79 5.40 -11.41
C ASN A 16 16.30 6.63 -12.22
N GLY A 17 15.96 6.48 -13.50
CA GLY A 17 15.54 7.58 -14.38
C GLY A 17 14.04 7.56 -14.69
N TRP A 18 13.39 8.74 -14.68
CA TRP A 18 11.95 8.94 -14.92
C TRP A 18 11.59 9.07 -16.41
N ALA A 19 12.47 9.66 -17.20
CA ALA A 19 12.24 9.88 -18.62
C ALA A 19 12.23 8.52 -19.35
N GLY A 20 11.15 8.24 -20.07
CA GLY A 20 11.04 7.03 -20.90
C GLY A 20 10.75 5.73 -20.15
N GLN A 21 10.42 5.74 -18.85
CA GLN A 21 9.98 4.50 -18.20
C GLN A 21 8.67 3.99 -18.80
N PRO A 22 8.60 2.72 -19.24
CA PRO A 22 7.33 2.13 -19.62
C PRO A 22 6.45 2.02 -18.37
N VAL A 23 5.21 2.50 -18.46
CA VAL A 23 4.21 2.21 -17.43
C VAL A 23 3.96 0.71 -17.44
N VAL A 24 4.36 -0.01 -16.40
CA VAL A 24 4.00 -1.42 -16.27
C VAL A 24 2.49 -1.49 -16.07
N SER A 25 1.79 -2.09 -17.02
CA SER A 25 0.33 -1.97 -17.16
C SER A 25 -0.42 -2.33 -15.88
N ARG A 26 -0.19 -3.50 -15.29
CA ARG A 26 -0.78 -3.93 -14.02
C ARG A 26 0.10 -4.96 -13.31
N THR A 27 0.40 -4.72 -12.04
CA THR A 27 1.17 -5.65 -11.20
C THR A 27 0.25 -6.28 -10.15
N ARG A 28 0.32 -7.61 -10.03
CA ARG A 28 -0.37 -8.37 -8.98
C ARG A 28 0.64 -9.20 -8.21
N VAL A 29 0.63 -9.06 -6.90
CA VAL A 29 1.45 -9.82 -5.95
C VAL A 29 0.52 -10.50 -4.96
N SER A 30 0.76 -11.77 -4.67
CA SER A 30 0.02 -12.49 -3.61
C SER A 30 0.99 -12.93 -2.52
N ALA A 31 0.55 -12.84 -1.27
CA ALA A 31 1.21 -13.43 -0.12
C ALA A 31 1.45 -14.93 -0.34
N GLY A 32 2.60 -15.41 0.11
CA GLY A 32 2.88 -16.84 0.22
C GLY A 32 2.57 -17.33 1.63
N ALA A 33 2.45 -18.65 1.81
CA ALA A 33 2.47 -19.21 3.17
C ALA A 33 3.83 -18.89 3.82
N THR A 34 3.79 -18.33 5.01
CA THR A 34 4.99 -17.95 5.77
C THR A 34 5.09 -18.65 7.12
N ASP A 35 4.17 -19.55 7.44
CA ASP A 35 4.16 -20.31 8.71
C ASP A 35 4.24 -19.38 9.95
N GLY A 36 3.56 -18.22 9.89
CA GLY A 36 3.53 -17.22 10.95
C GLY A 36 4.59 -16.11 10.86
N ASP A 37 5.48 -16.14 9.86
CA ASP A 37 6.40 -15.04 9.56
C ASP A 37 5.71 -13.86 8.85
N VAL A 38 6.50 -12.84 8.46
CA VAL A 38 6.00 -11.64 7.76
C VAL A 38 6.21 -11.76 6.26
N ASN A 39 5.14 -11.67 5.47
CA ASN A 39 5.17 -11.42 4.04
C ASN A 39 5.60 -9.97 3.75
N ARG A 40 6.86 -9.78 3.36
CA ARG A 40 7.42 -8.46 3.08
C ARG A 40 7.42 -8.17 1.59
N VAL A 41 6.68 -7.15 1.17
CA VAL A 41 6.68 -6.64 -0.19
C VAL A 41 7.35 -5.28 -0.21
N TYR A 42 8.43 -5.15 -0.97
CA TYR A 42 9.13 -3.89 -1.17
C TYR A 42 9.00 -3.44 -2.62
N VAL A 43 8.50 -2.22 -2.82
CA VAL A 43 8.34 -1.59 -4.13
C VAL A 43 9.14 -0.30 -4.14
N ASN A 44 10.10 -0.21 -5.05
CA ASN A 44 10.99 0.94 -5.15
C ASN A 44 11.25 1.30 -6.62
N ARG A 45 11.33 2.60 -6.91
CA ARG A 45 11.61 3.17 -8.24
C ARG A 45 10.79 2.58 -9.41
N GLY A 46 9.59 2.06 -9.17
CA GLY A 46 8.73 1.49 -10.21
C GLY A 46 7.63 2.44 -10.70
N MET A 47 7.20 2.32 -11.96
CA MET A 47 6.00 3.00 -12.45
C MET A 47 4.95 1.97 -12.88
N PHE A 48 3.79 2.01 -12.27
CA PHE A 48 2.71 1.02 -12.45
C PHE A 48 1.41 1.74 -12.82
N ALA A 49 0.58 1.18 -13.70
CA ALA A 49 -0.75 1.75 -13.83
C ALA A 49 -1.63 1.39 -12.61
N SER A 50 -1.43 0.19 -12.05
CA SER A 50 -2.01 -0.26 -10.78
C SER A 50 -1.12 -1.30 -10.10
N PHE A 51 -1.06 -1.27 -8.78
CA PHE A 51 -0.46 -2.32 -7.96
C PHE A 51 -1.53 -2.99 -7.10
N ASN A 52 -1.62 -4.31 -7.15
CA ASN A 52 -2.55 -5.07 -6.33
C ASN A 52 -1.77 -6.09 -5.50
N TYR A 53 -1.87 -5.97 -4.19
CA TYR A 53 -1.39 -6.94 -3.24
C TYR A 53 -2.58 -7.69 -2.64
N ARG A 54 -2.47 -9.02 -2.55
CA ARG A 54 -3.42 -9.88 -1.85
C ARG A 54 -2.70 -10.60 -0.71
N GLY A 55 -2.99 -10.16 0.51
CA GLY A 55 -2.59 -10.78 1.76
C GLY A 55 -3.21 -12.15 1.99
N ASN A 56 -2.73 -12.82 3.03
CA ASN A 56 -3.25 -14.11 3.48
C ASN A 56 -3.73 -14.03 4.94
N LYS A 57 -3.43 -15.02 5.79
CA LYS A 57 -3.72 -14.97 7.24
C LYS A 57 -2.46 -14.67 8.08
N ASP A 58 -1.35 -14.42 7.41
CA ASP A 58 -0.06 -14.14 8.02
C ASP A 58 0.20 -12.63 7.97
N ARG A 59 1.18 -12.17 8.74
CA ARG A 59 1.51 -10.74 8.81
C ARG A 59 2.02 -10.23 7.48
N ASP A 60 1.51 -9.10 7.04
CA ASP A 60 1.91 -8.44 5.81
C ASP A 60 2.63 -7.12 6.09
N LYS A 61 3.68 -6.86 5.30
CA LYS A 61 4.36 -5.57 5.29
C LYS A 61 4.61 -5.12 3.87
N VAL A 62 3.78 -4.20 3.41
CA VAL A 62 3.88 -3.62 2.06
C VAL A 62 4.50 -2.23 2.14
N ILE A 63 5.65 -2.08 1.50
CA ILE A 63 6.50 -0.89 1.61
C ILE A 63 6.71 -0.29 0.23
N PHE A 64 6.31 0.97 0.09
CA PHE A 64 6.61 1.83 -1.04
C PHE A 64 7.74 2.79 -0.65
N GLY A 65 8.92 2.60 -1.27
CA GLY A 65 10.17 3.29 -0.96
C GLY A 65 10.29 4.72 -1.52
N GLY A 66 11.38 5.41 -1.14
CA GLY A 66 11.66 6.81 -1.50
C GLY A 66 12.21 7.00 -2.91
N GLN A 67 12.00 8.20 -3.47
CA GLN A 67 12.06 8.57 -4.89
C GLN A 67 11.03 7.85 -5.76
N ALA A 68 9.82 8.42 -5.76
CA ALA A 68 8.68 8.06 -6.60
C ALA A 68 8.47 6.52 -6.77
N GLY A 69 8.60 5.80 -5.64
CA GLY A 69 8.94 4.39 -5.61
C GLY A 69 7.89 3.41 -6.14
N ALA A 70 6.64 3.86 -6.26
CA ALA A 70 5.64 3.31 -7.16
C ALA A 70 4.72 4.47 -7.54
N ILE A 71 4.77 4.94 -8.79
CA ILE A 71 3.70 5.82 -9.24
C ILE A 71 2.58 4.94 -9.75
N THR A 72 1.42 5.01 -9.13
CA THR A 72 0.19 4.34 -9.59
C THR A 72 -0.56 5.29 -10.51
N LYS A 73 -0.10 5.43 -11.75
CA LYS A 73 -0.73 6.39 -12.68
C LYS A 73 -2.04 5.77 -13.21
N ARG A 74 -3.16 6.47 -12.99
CA ARG A 74 -4.48 6.25 -13.63
C ARG A 74 -5.46 5.32 -12.90
N ALA A 75 -5.04 4.24 -12.24
CA ALA A 75 -5.96 3.25 -11.65
C ALA A 75 -5.78 3.00 -10.14
N ASN A 76 -6.85 2.49 -9.50
CA ASN A 76 -6.86 2.14 -8.08
C ASN A 76 -5.79 1.08 -7.79
N SER A 77 -4.93 1.34 -6.81
CA SER A 77 -4.01 0.33 -6.28
C SER A 77 -4.56 -0.23 -5.00
N VAL A 78 -4.66 -1.54 -4.91
CA VAL A 78 -5.34 -2.23 -3.82
C VAL A 78 -4.32 -2.98 -3.00
N ILE A 79 -4.25 -2.67 -1.72
CA ILE A 79 -3.53 -3.44 -0.72
C ILE A 79 -4.57 -4.14 0.13
N ASP A 80 -4.82 -5.41 -0.16
CA ASP A 80 -5.71 -6.23 0.65
C ASP A 80 -4.86 -6.96 1.69
N PHE A 81 -5.08 -6.67 2.97
CA PHE A 81 -4.34 -7.29 4.08
C PHE A 81 -4.85 -8.69 4.44
N GLY A 82 -5.89 -9.18 3.76
CA GLY A 82 -6.57 -10.39 4.22
C GLY A 82 -7.52 -10.06 5.37
N ASN A 83 -8.65 -10.75 5.41
CA ASN A 83 -9.65 -10.54 6.44
C ASN A 83 -9.29 -11.38 7.68
N ASP A 84 -8.37 -10.89 8.49
CA ASP A 84 -7.90 -11.57 9.69
C ASP A 84 -7.72 -10.61 10.89
N ARG A 85 -6.94 -11.03 11.90
CA ARG A 85 -6.67 -10.28 13.12
C ARG A 85 -5.17 -10.09 13.38
N VAL A 86 -4.32 -10.45 12.43
CA VAL A 86 -2.89 -10.22 12.57
C VAL A 86 -2.59 -8.75 12.25
N ARG A 87 -1.36 -8.33 12.57
CA ARG A 87 -0.94 -6.95 12.35
C ARG A 87 -0.31 -6.81 10.98
N ASP A 88 -0.92 -5.96 10.17
CA ASP A 88 -0.40 -5.59 8.86
C ASP A 88 0.10 -4.15 8.81
N VAL A 89 1.06 -3.92 7.93
CA VAL A 89 1.74 -2.64 7.84
C VAL A 89 1.86 -2.18 6.41
N PHE A 90 1.24 -1.04 6.11
CA PHE A 90 1.48 -0.29 4.89
C PHE A 90 2.44 0.85 5.19
N VAL A 91 3.50 0.98 4.39
CA VAL A 91 4.44 2.09 4.46
C VAL A 91 4.49 2.78 3.13
N PHE A 92 4.27 4.09 3.12
CA PHE A 92 4.47 4.91 1.93
C PHE A 92 5.52 5.98 2.20
N THR A 93 6.47 6.07 1.27
CA THR A 93 7.51 7.08 1.27
C THR A 93 7.42 7.84 -0.05
N ASN A 94 7.39 9.16 0.03
CA ASN A 94 7.53 10.04 -1.10
C ASN A 94 8.54 11.13 -0.73
N THR A 95 9.50 11.36 -1.61
CA THR A 95 10.61 12.29 -1.40
C THR A 95 10.66 13.40 -2.45
N THR A 96 9.66 13.52 -3.35
CA THR A 96 9.61 14.70 -4.25
C THR A 96 9.29 15.94 -3.41
N ARG A 97 10.17 16.94 -3.51
CA ARG A 97 9.99 18.25 -2.86
C ARG A 97 9.10 19.19 -3.69
N GLU A 98 8.96 18.93 -4.99
CA GLU A 98 8.39 19.88 -5.96
C GLU A 98 6.87 19.79 -6.11
N HIS A 99 6.26 18.60 -5.90
CA HIS A 99 4.87 18.36 -6.28
C HIS A 99 3.94 18.00 -5.10
N GLY A 100 4.40 18.25 -3.87
CA GLY A 100 3.67 17.95 -2.65
C GLY A 100 3.75 16.47 -2.21
N PRO A 101 3.39 16.19 -0.95
CA PRO A 101 3.71 14.91 -0.31
C PRO A 101 2.98 13.71 -0.92
N PHE A 102 1.82 13.91 -1.55
CA PHE A 102 0.98 12.82 -2.08
C PHE A 102 1.03 12.67 -3.61
N ASN A 103 1.93 13.37 -4.30
CA ASN A 103 1.99 13.37 -5.76
C ASN A 103 2.00 11.97 -6.39
N HIS A 104 2.67 11.01 -5.75
CA HIS A 104 2.80 9.65 -6.25
C HIS A 104 1.88 8.63 -5.58
N MET A 105 1.09 9.06 -4.59
CA MET A 105 0.10 8.23 -3.91
C MET A 105 -1.25 8.40 -4.59
N GLN A 106 -1.47 7.75 -5.72
CA GLN A 106 -2.66 7.99 -6.52
C GLN A 106 -3.65 6.83 -6.35
N ARG A 107 -4.77 7.09 -5.65
CA ARG A 107 -5.91 6.19 -5.47
C ARG A 107 -5.56 4.83 -4.84
N PHE A 108 -4.79 4.85 -3.76
CA PHE A 108 -4.58 3.67 -2.93
C PHE A 108 -5.86 3.31 -2.16
N VAL A 109 -6.14 2.01 -2.09
CA VAL A 109 -7.21 1.44 -1.30
C VAL A 109 -6.60 0.35 -0.43
N ILE A 110 -6.64 0.54 0.89
CA ILE A 110 -6.32 -0.52 1.84
C ILE A 110 -7.63 -1.23 2.18
N LYS A 111 -7.68 -2.54 1.96
CA LYS A 111 -8.84 -3.37 2.27
C LYS A 111 -8.56 -4.24 3.48
N ASN A 112 -9.64 -4.60 4.16
CA ASN A 112 -9.64 -5.45 5.35
C ASN A 112 -8.77 -4.90 6.47
N PHE A 113 -8.79 -3.59 6.67
CA PHE A 113 -8.00 -2.96 7.72
C PHE A 113 -8.55 -3.33 9.11
N GLY A 114 -7.72 -4.01 9.89
CA GLY A 114 -7.98 -4.50 11.22
C GLY A 114 -7.58 -3.53 12.33
N ARG A 115 -7.90 -3.90 13.58
CA ARG A 115 -7.61 -3.09 14.78
C ARG A 115 -6.12 -2.93 15.05
N GLU A 116 -5.34 -3.93 14.66
CA GLU A 116 -3.89 -3.98 14.90
C GLU A 116 -3.07 -3.28 13.81
N ASP A 117 -3.69 -2.95 12.68
CA ASP A 117 -3.00 -2.51 11.47
C ASP A 117 -2.48 -1.09 11.56
N VAL A 118 -1.45 -0.84 10.75
CA VAL A 118 -0.72 0.41 10.77
C VAL A 118 -0.46 0.94 9.37
N VAL A 119 -0.78 2.21 9.18
CA VAL A 119 -0.40 2.99 7.99
C VAL A 119 0.68 3.99 8.37
N ARG A 120 1.88 3.86 7.80
CA ARG A 120 3.00 4.78 8.01
C ARG A 120 3.23 5.63 6.77
N LEU A 121 2.86 6.91 6.85
CA LEU A 121 3.07 7.89 5.79
C LEU A 121 4.32 8.72 6.12
N ARG A 122 5.48 8.23 5.68
CA ARG A 122 6.79 8.84 5.99
C ARG A 122 6.99 10.18 5.28
N ASN A 123 6.33 10.39 4.16
CA ASN A 123 6.29 11.65 3.41
C ASN A 123 5.71 12.83 4.19
N ILE A 124 4.90 12.57 5.21
CA ILE A 124 4.33 13.59 6.11
C ILE A 124 4.70 13.34 7.57
N ASN A 125 5.61 12.40 7.83
CA ASN A 125 6.02 11.96 9.16
C ASN A 125 4.83 11.58 10.09
N LYS A 126 3.82 10.86 9.57
CA LYS A 126 2.68 10.39 10.37
C LYS A 126 2.56 8.87 10.37
N THR A 127 2.10 8.34 11.50
CA THR A 127 1.67 6.96 11.65
C THR A 127 0.22 6.97 12.08
N PHE A 128 -0.62 6.22 11.38
CA PHE A 128 -2.03 6.07 11.66
C PHE A 128 -2.35 4.63 12.04
N ARG A 129 -3.26 4.46 12.98
CA ARG A 129 -3.82 3.20 13.47
C ARG A 129 -5.34 3.21 13.31
N PHE A 130 -5.98 2.12 13.71
CA PHE A 130 -7.44 1.99 13.67
C PHE A 130 -8.18 3.17 14.31
N ASN A 131 -7.73 3.63 15.49
CA ASN A 131 -8.39 4.74 16.21
C ASN A 131 -8.25 6.10 15.52
N ASP A 132 -7.38 6.23 14.51
CA ASP A 132 -7.21 7.45 13.73
C ASP A 132 -8.15 7.52 12.51
N LEU A 133 -8.92 6.46 12.25
CA LEU A 133 -9.83 6.39 11.13
C LEU A 133 -11.01 7.34 11.31
N ARG A 134 -11.36 8.02 10.22
CA ARG A 134 -12.59 8.82 10.09
C ARG A 134 -13.48 8.18 9.05
N SER A 135 -14.74 7.94 9.40
CA SER A 135 -15.76 7.50 8.43
C SER A 135 -16.12 8.65 7.50
N TYR A 136 -16.24 8.36 6.22
CA TYR A 136 -16.73 9.27 5.19
C TYR A 136 -18.01 8.75 4.53
N GLY A 137 -18.67 7.76 5.15
CA GLY A 137 -19.88 7.11 4.66
C GLY A 137 -19.62 5.88 3.78
N ASN A 138 -20.67 5.08 3.56
CA ASN A 138 -20.65 3.91 2.67
C ASN A 138 -19.52 2.89 2.93
N GLY A 139 -19.15 2.71 4.21
CA GLY A 139 -18.07 1.79 4.60
C GLY A 139 -16.67 2.23 4.21
N VAL A 140 -16.49 3.49 3.78
CA VAL A 140 -15.20 4.07 3.42
C VAL A 140 -14.67 4.94 4.54
N TYR A 141 -13.39 4.73 4.86
CA TYR A 141 -12.66 5.45 5.88
C TYR A 141 -11.42 6.13 5.30
N GLY A 142 -10.91 7.14 6.01
CA GLY A 142 -9.67 7.82 5.68
C GLY A 142 -8.98 8.36 6.93
N PHE A 143 -7.89 9.10 6.71
CA PHE A 143 -7.06 9.66 7.78
C PHE A 143 -7.03 11.19 7.70
N ASN A 144 -7.02 11.86 8.84
CA ASN A 144 -6.94 13.31 8.87
C ASN A 144 -5.63 13.83 8.24
N GLY A 145 -5.74 14.80 7.33
CA GLY A 145 -4.61 15.34 6.56
C GLY A 145 -4.13 14.44 5.41
N VAL A 146 -4.90 13.41 5.04
CA VAL A 146 -4.66 12.58 3.86
C VAL A 146 -5.86 12.69 2.92
N PRO A 147 -5.70 13.22 1.70
CA PRO A 147 -6.80 13.34 0.76
C PRO A 147 -7.37 11.97 0.37
N LEU A 148 -8.71 11.84 0.34
CA LEU A 148 -9.40 10.58 0.06
C LEU A 148 -9.16 10.05 -1.36
N ASP A 149 -8.91 10.93 -2.32
CA ASP A 149 -8.56 10.54 -3.69
C ASP A 149 -7.16 9.91 -3.77
N LYS A 150 -6.33 10.09 -2.74
CA LYS A 150 -4.98 9.54 -2.63
C LYS A 150 -4.95 8.21 -1.90
N LEU A 151 -5.62 8.14 -0.75
CA LEU A 151 -5.68 6.93 0.08
C LEU A 151 -7.03 6.84 0.80
N ARG A 152 -7.65 5.67 0.67
CA ARG A 152 -8.85 5.29 1.42
C ARG A 152 -8.71 3.90 2.02
N VAL A 153 -9.54 3.61 3.00
CA VAL A 153 -9.53 2.37 3.79
C VAL A 153 -10.93 1.76 3.81
N THR A 154 -11.02 0.44 3.74
CA THR A 154 -12.23 -0.32 4.12
C THR A 154 -11.86 -1.28 5.24
N LEU A 155 -12.76 -1.43 6.21
CA LEU A 155 -12.51 -2.24 7.39
C LEU A 155 -12.61 -3.74 7.10
N ALA A 156 -11.96 -4.55 7.95
CA ALA A 156 -12.24 -5.97 8.04
C ALA A 156 -13.70 -6.23 8.49
N SER A 157 -14.26 -7.36 8.10
CA SER A 157 -15.66 -7.69 8.39
C SER A 157 -15.93 -7.71 9.90
N GLY A 158 -17.04 -7.10 10.33
CA GLY A 158 -17.44 -7.06 11.75
C GLY A 158 -16.76 -5.97 12.58
N LEU A 159 -16.07 -5.01 11.95
CA LEU A 159 -15.46 -3.85 12.62
C LEU A 159 -16.17 -2.51 12.35
N SER A 160 -17.28 -2.53 11.59
CA SER A 160 -18.09 -1.36 11.20
C SER A 160 -18.95 -0.82 12.33
#